data_AF-M0M0K5-F1
#
_entry.id   AF-M0M0K5-F1
#
_cell.length_a   1.000
_cell.length_b   1.000
_cell.length_c   1.000
_cell.angle_alpha   90.00
_cell.angle_beta   90.00
_cell.angle_gamma   90.00
#
_symmetry.space_group_name_H-M   'P 1'
#
loop_
_entity.id
_entity.type
_entity.pdbx_description
1 polymer ?
#
loop_
_entity_poly.entity_id
_entity_poly.type
_entity_poly.pdbx_seq_one_letter_code
_entity_poly.pdbx_strand_id
1 'polypeptide(L)'
;MLLYAIGFAEPSGWEWPWVAAGIVLVAIGAGPLANTAVGRSFGDWFHDIGMGGRLVVMAVLLIVLFAVEGMVAVPSQIVVSVANGGLIGIVVLVSVWVLNAGEISGWR
;
A
#
# COMPACT_ATOMS: atom_id res chain seq x y z
N MET A 1 12.13 -33.61 -15.31
CA MET A 1 12.00 -32.85 -14.06
C MET A 1 12.32 -31.38 -14.37
N LEU A 2 11.45 -30.78 -15.18
CA LEU A 2 11.59 -29.48 -15.87
C LEU A 2 10.62 -28.47 -15.24
N LEU A 3 10.68 -28.32 -13.91
CA LEU A 3 9.80 -27.41 -13.14
C LEU A 3 10.55 -26.58 -12.08
N TYR A 4 11.88 -26.49 -12.20
CA TYR A 4 12.71 -25.63 -11.34
C TYR A 4 13.06 -24.28 -12.00
N ALA A 5 12.41 -23.96 -13.13
CA ALA A 5 12.58 -22.71 -13.88
C ALA A 5 11.70 -21.56 -13.34
N ILE A 6 11.54 -21.50 -12.02
CA ILE A 6 10.95 -20.34 -11.33
C ILE A 6 11.93 -19.92 -10.23
N GLY A 7 13.16 -19.64 -10.67
CA GLY A 7 14.18 -18.97 -9.86
C GLY A 7 13.82 -17.50 -9.66
N PHE A 8 12.78 -17.21 -8.87
CA PHE A 8 12.53 -15.88 -8.28
C PHE A 8 13.51 -15.56 -7.13
N ALA A 9 14.61 -16.30 -7.02
CA ALA A 9 15.73 -15.98 -6.14
C ALA A 9 16.89 -15.47 -7.00
N GLU A 10 16.73 -14.27 -7.57
CA GLU A 10 17.91 -13.47 -7.86
C GLU A 10 18.46 -12.93 -6.54
N PRO A 11 19.77 -12.72 -6.40
CA PRO A 11 20.38 -12.02 -5.26
C PRO A 11 20.12 -10.50 -5.36
N SER A 12 18.94 -10.09 -5.82
CA SER A 12 18.43 -8.75 -5.62
C SER A 12 17.90 -8.73 -4.18
N GLY A 13 18.22 -7.72 -3.38
CA GLY A 13 17.80 -7.63 -1.97
C GLY A 13 16.28 -7.48 -1.76
N TRP A 14 15.46 -7.92 -2.72
CA TRP A 14 14.02 -7.74 -2.80
C TRP A 14 13.35 -9.11 -2.76
N GLU A 15 12.44 -9.26 -1.82
CA GLU A 15 11.63 -10.48 -1.72
C GLU A 15 10.36 -10.29 -2.56
N TRP A 16 10.40 -10.74 -3.80
CA TRP A 16 9.31 -10.58 -4.78
C TRP A 16 7.91 -10.96 -4.28
N PRO A 17 7.70 -12.04 -3.49
CA PRO A 17 6.39 -12.33 -2.92
C PRO A 17 5.84 -11.19 -2.06
N TRP A 18 6.70 -10.51 -1.30
CA TRP A 18 6.32 -9.39 -0.43
C TRP A 18 6.09 -8.10 -1.22
N VAL A 19 6.83 -7.89 -2.30
CA VAL A 19 6.54 -6.82 -3.28
C VAL A 19 5.14 -7.02 -3.87
N ALA A 20 4.82 -8.22 -4.33
CA ALA A 20 3.49 -8.54 -4.85
C ALA A 20 2.40 -8.33 -3.79
N ALA A 21 2.65 -8.73 -2.53
CA ALA A 21 1.72 -8.50 -1.43
C ALA A 21 1.45 -7.00 -1.23
N GLY A 22 2.48 -6.15 -1.27
CA GLY A 22 2.35 -4.69 -1.21
C GLY A 22 1.46 -4.11 -2.32
N ILE A 23 1.66 -4.56 -3.57
CA ILE A 23 0.84 -4.15 -4.71
C ILE A 23 -0.63 -4.54 -4.48
N VAL A 24 -0.87 -5.79 -4.06
CA VAL A 24 -2.21 -6.32 -3.82
C VAL A 24 -2.91 -5.55 -2.68
N LEU A 25 -2.20 -5.24 -1.60
CA LEU A 25 -2.75 -4.45 -0.49
C LEU A 25 -3.22 -3.07 -0.96
N VAL A 26 -2.44 -2.40 -1.81
CA VAL A 26 -2.85 -1.12 -2.39
C VAL A 26 -4.04 -1.27 -3.32
N ALA A 27 -4.04 -2.27 -4.20
CA ALA A 27 -5.16 -2.51 -5.13
C ALA A 27 -6.48 -2.82 -4.39
N ILE A 28 -6.41 -3.64 -3.33
CA ILE A 28 -7.56 -3.96 -2.50
C ILE A 28 -8.03 -2.71 -1.73
N GLY A 29 -7.09 -1.99 -1.13
CA GLY A 29 -7.34 -0.77 -0.35
C GLY A 29 -8.02 0.31 -1.18
N ALA A 30 -7.45 0.63 -2.34
CA ALA A 30 -7.93 1.69 -3.23
C ALA A 30 -9.18 1.29 -4.04
N GLY A 31 -9.45 -0.01 -4.21
CA GLY A 31 -10.58 -0.50 -4.99
C GLY A 31 -11.71 -1.05 -4.10
N PRO A 32 -11.82 -2.39 -3.94
CA PRO A 32 -12.94 -3.02 -3.22
C PRO A 32 -13.15 -2.49 -1.81
N LEU A 33 -12.08 -2.31 -1.03
CA LEU A 33 -12.18 -1.94 0.38
C LEU A 33 -12.73 -0.51 0.53
N ALA A 34 -12.22 0.44 -0.24
CA ALA A 34 -12.74 1.81 -0.31
C ALA A 34 -14.23 1.87 -0.74
N ASN A 35 -14.66 0.94 -1.59
CA ASN A 35 -16.05 0.84 -2.05
C ASN A 35 -17.00 0.13 -1.06
N THR A 36 -16.52 -0.35 0.08
CA THR A 36 -17.39 -0.90 1.14
C THR A 36 -18.03 0.22 1.98
N ALA A 37 -19.12 -0.10 2.70
CA ALA A 37 -19.73 0.85 3.64
C ALA A 37 -18.75 1.26 4.76
N VAL A 38 -17.93 0.32 5.23
CA VAL A 38 -16.89 0.57 6.23
C VAL A 38 -15.80 1.49 5.69
N GLY A 39 -15.32 1.22 4.47
CA GLY A 39 -14.31 2.04 3.81
C GLY A 39 -14.78 3.48 3.59
N ARG A 40 -16.01 3.67 3.08
CA ARG A 40 -16.61 5.00 2.94
C ARG A 40 -16.75 5.72 4.28
N SER A 41 -17.31 5.06 5.29
CA SER A 41 -17.47 5.64 6.62
C SER A 41 -16.14 6.03 7.26
N PHE A 42 -15.10 5.22 7.09
CA PHE A 42 -13.76 5.54 7.56
C PHE A 42 -13.16 6.73 6.80
N GLY A 43 -13.36 6.78 5.48
CA GLY A 43 -12.96 7.90 4.64
C GLY A 43 -13.63 9.21 5.06
N ASP A 44 -14.94 9.19 5.27
CA ASP A 44 -15.73 10.35 5.72
C ASP A 44 -15.27 10.80 7.11
N TRP A 45 -15.12 9.88 8.06
CA TRP A 45 -14.58 10.18 9.39
C TRP A 45 -13.17 10.79 9.33
N PHE A 46 -12.27 10.19 8.55
CA PHE A 46 -10.91 10.71 8.39
C PHE A 46 -10.90 12.06 7.67
N HIS A 47 -11.90 12.32 6.83
CA HIS A 47 -12.07 13.61 6.20
C HIS A 47 -12.52 14.67 7.23
N ASP A 48 -13.52 14.33 8.05
CA ASP A 48 -14.19 15.20 9.02
C ASP A 48 -13.33 15.66 10.19
N ILE A 49 -12.36 14.85 10.65
CA ILE A 49 -11.46 15.24 11.76
C ILE A 49 -10.53 16.42 11.41
N GLY A 50 -10.51 16.86 10.16
CA GLY A 50 -9.71 17.99 9.68
C GLY A 50 -8.21 17.70 9.68
N MET A 51 -7.41 18.66 9.20
CA MET A 51 -5.97 18.46 9.02
C MET A 51 -5.23 18.13 10.32
N GLY A 52 -5.60 18.78 11.43
CA GLY A 52 -5.01 18.53 12.75
C GLY A 52 -5.28 17.11 13.24
N GLY A 53 -6.53 16.63 13.11
CA GLY A 53 -6.88 15.25 13.47
C GLY A 53 -6.14 14.23 12.60
N ARG A 54 -6.02 14.47 11.29
CA ARG A 54 -5.29 13.59 10.37
C ARG A 54 -3.82 13.44 10.77
N LEU A 55 -3.16 14.54 11.13
CA LEU A 55 -1.77 14.51 11.60
C LEU A 55 -1.62 13.68 12.89
N VAL A 56 -2.56 13.82 13.84
CA VAL A 56 -2.56 13.02 15.06
C VAL A 56 -2.76 11.54 14.74
N VAL A 57 -3.73 11.19 13.89
CA VAL A 57 -3.96 9.79 13.48
C VAL A 57 -2.74 9.21 12.78
N MET A 58 -2.09 9.96 11.89
CA MET A 58 -0.84 9.53 11.25
C MET A 58 0.29 9.32 12.27
N ALA A 59 0.45 10.25 13.22
CA ALA A 59 1.45 10.12 14.27
C ALA A 59 1.21 8.88 15.15
N VAL A 60 -0.04 8.64 15.55
CA VAL A 60 -0.44 7.45 16.32
C VAL A 60 -0.16 6.17 15.51
N LEU A 61 -0.52 6.15 14.22
CA LEU A 61 -0.25 5.01 13.34
C LEU A 61 1.25 4.71 13.27
N LEU A 62 2.09 5.74 13.09
CA LEU A 62 3.54 5.58 13.07
C LEU A 62 4.06 5.01 14.39
N ILE A 63 3.60 5.53 15.53
CA ILE A 63 3.98 5.02 16.86
C ILE A 63 3.62 3.54 16.99
N VAL A 64 2.41 3.15 16.60
CA VAL A 64 1.97 1.75 16.64
C VAL A 64 2.83 0.88 15.74
N LEU A 65 3.16 1.33 14.52
CA LEU A 65 4.02 0.58 13.61
C LEU A 65 5.42 0.34 14.20
N PHE A 66 6.06 1.38 14.74
CA PHE A 66 7.36 1.24 15.39
C PHE A 66 7.30 0.37 16.66
N ALA A 67 6.21 0.45 17.43
CA ALA A 67 6.01 -0.41 18.58
C ALA A 67 5.88 -1.88 18.16
N VAL A 68 5.10 -2.16 17.10
CA VAL A 68 4.94 -3.52 16.56
C VAL A 68 6.27 -4.04 16.01
N GLU A 69 7.05 -3.23 15.29
CA GLU A 69 8.39 -3.59 14.83
C GLU A 69 9.33 -3.94 15.99
N GLY A 70 9.25 -3.21 17.10
CA GLY A 70 10.02 -3.51 18.31
C GLY A 70 9.58 -4.79 19.03
N MET A 71 8.30 -5.16 18.92
CA MET A 71 7.73 -6.36 19.56
C MET A 71 7.85 -7.62 18.70
N VAL A 72 7.75 -7.47 17.39
CA VAL A 72 7.81 -8.55 16.41
C VAL A 72 9.05 -8.31 15.57
N ALA A 73 10.06 -9.17 15.71
CA ALA A 73 11.28 -9.13 14.92
C ALA A 73 11.01 -9.51 13.45
N VAL A 74 10.25 -8.67 12.75
CA VAL A 74 9.96 -8.82 11.32
C VAL A 74 11.24 -8.47 10.56
N PRO A 75 11.73 -9.35 9.68
CA PRO A 75 12.89 -9.05 8.84
C PRO A 75 12.66 -7.75 8.06
N SER A 76 13.57 -6.79 8.18
CA SER A 76 13.47 -5.47 7.54
C SER A 76 13.32 -5.57 6.02
N GLN A 77 13.92 -6.59 5.41
CA GLN A 77 13.80 -6.88 3.97
C GLN A 77 12.35 -7.15 3.55
N ILE A 78 11.54 -7.79 4.40
CA ILE A 78 10.11 -8.03 4.15
C ILE A 78 9.37 -6.70 4.17
N VAL A 79 9.59 -5.89 5.21
CA VAL A 79 8.93 -4.58 5.36
C VAL A 79 9.23 -3.67 4.18
N VAL A 80 10.50 -3.57 3.77
CA VAL A 80 10.95 -2.77 2.62
C VAL A 80 10.34 -3.30 1.32
N SER A 81 10.29 -4.62 1.14
CA SER A 81 9.70 -5.23 -0.06
C SER A 81 8.20 -4.93 -0.17
N VAL A 82 7.44 -5.06 0.92
CA VAL A 82 6.01 -4.70 0.96
C VAL A 82 5.81 -3.20 0.69
N ALA A 83 6.60 -2.33 1.32
CA ALA A 83 6.50 -0.89 1.13
C ALA A 83 6.79 -0.49 -0.32
N ASN A 84 7.86 -1.02 -0.91
CA ASN A 84 8.20 -0.80 -2.31
C ASN A 84 7.11 -1.32 -3.25
N GLY A 85 6.57 -2.51 -2.98
CA GLY A 85 5.43 -3.06 -3.68
C GLY A 85 4.21 -2.13 -3.64
N GLY A 86 3.89 -1.60 -2.47
CA GLY A 86 2.81 -0.63 -2.31
C GLY A 86 3.04 0.64 -3.15
N LEU A 87 4.24 1.23 -3.09
CA LEU A 87 4.59 2.40 -3.89
C LEU A 87 4.46 2.15 -5.40
N ILE A 88 4.96 1.00 -5.88
CA ILE A 88 4.79 0.58 -7.28
C ILE A 88 3.30 0.45 -7.61
N GLY A 89 2.52 -0.19 -6.74
CA GLY A 89 1.07 -0.31 -6.88
C GLY A 89 0.38 1.05 -7.02
N ILE A 90 0.76 2.05 -6.22
CA ILE A 90 0.23 3.42 -6.32
C ILE A 90 0.58 4.03 -7.67
N VAL A 91 1.84 3.96 -8.09
CA VAL A 91 2.30 4.52 -9.38
C VAL A 91 1.51 3.90 -10.54
N VAL A 92 1.33 2.58 -10.54
CA VAL A 92 0.54 1.88 -11.56
C VAL A 92 -0.92 2.32 -11.50
N LEU A 93 -1.53 2.35 -10.32
CA LEU A 93 -2.93 2.72 -10.14
C LEU A 93 -3.18 4.15 -10.66
N VAL A 94 -2.35 5.11 -10.24
CA VAL A 94 -2.44 6.50 -10.68
C VAL A 94 -2.24 6.61 -12.20
N SER A 95 -1.26 5.91 -12.76
CA SER A 95 -1.01 5.91 -14.20
C SER A 95 -2.21 5.37 -14.99
N VAL A 96 -2.79 4.25 -14.56
CA VAL A 96 -4.00 3.67 -15.16
C VAL A 96 -5.18 4.63 -15.07
N TRP A 97 -5.36 5.29 -13.92
CA TRP A 97 -6.40 6.29 -13.73
C TRP A 97 -6.23 7.48 -14.68
N VAL A 98 -5.01 8.03 -14.80
CA VAL A 98 -4.71 9.15 -15.70
C VAL A 98 -4.96 8.75 -17.15
N LEU A 99 -4.54 7.56 -17.57
CA LEU A 99 -4.75 7.06 -18.92
C LEU A 99 -6.23 6.83 -19.24
N ASN A 100 -7.01 6.32 -18.28
CA ASN A 100 -8.45 6.11 -18.46
C ASN A 100 -9.26 7.40 -18.43
N ALA A 101 -8.86 8.38 -17.60
CA ALA A 101 -9.54 9.67 -17.49
C ALA A 101 -9.27 10.59 -18.69
N GLY A 102 -8.23 10.31 -19.49
CA GLY A 102 -7.95 10.99 -20.76
C GLY A 102 -7.38 12.40 -20.65
N GLU A 103 -7.69 13.17 -19.60
CA GLU A 103 -7.15 14.51 -19.34
C GLU A 103 -7.08 14.86 -17.84
N ILE A 104 -6.05 15.62 -17.43
CA ILE A 104 -5.92 16.19 -16.06
C ILE A 104 -6.99 17.29 -15.79
N SER A 105 -7.70 17.73 -16.83
CA SER A 105 -8.74 18.79 -16.77
C SER A 105 -10.02 18.37 -16.02
N GLY A 106 -10.25 17.07 -15.82
CA GLY A 106 -11.48 16.52 -15.21
C GLY A 106 -11.43 16.34 -13.68
N TRP A 107 -10.38 16.80 -13.00
CA TRP A 107 -10.23 16.65 -11.55
C TRP A 107 -11.14 17.68 -10.86
N ARG A 108 -12.36 17.27 -10.51
CA ARG A 108 -13.28 18.00 -9.62
C ARG A 108 -13.36 17.33 -8.27
#